data_AF-A0A831PQ95-F1
#
_entry.id   AF-A0A831PQ95-F1
#
_cell.length_a   1.000
_cell.length_b   1.000
_cell.length_c   1.000
_cell.angle_alpha   90.00
_cell.angle_beta   90.00
_cell.angle_gamma   90.00
#
_symmetry.space_group_name_H-M   'P 1'
#
loop_
_entity.id
_entity.type
_entity.pdbx_description
1 polymer ?
#
loop_
_entity_poly.entity_id
_entity_poly.type
_entity_poly.pdbx_seq_one_letter_code
_entity_poly.pdbx_strand_id
1 'polypeptide(L)'
;MEEVPTMKRAMTLGMTVLLIAALAACTPKAGVKSGAAAGEALIKLMPQGSIGVIAIDVQRAMATEAAQKALQQPEAKAKYDEFVAMSGVDPMTDISYMAMGLQGTTAAGLQEGGLIIAMTYDRDKLLGLIKEKAPEVTEEVYNGVTIYANLDGAEGNQRTRAAFLDPGHIVAGSESVVKGIIDVHQKKAEPLAKDARMAAVLDQADQSAIVWGAFAVPQELVKKALESSPQLKVLEGVTAVVLAFDSKMSGLTADIRALGGTEEQNADLAAALNGFKSLGAMFAAEQPVVGELLNGLDISSGRDHTRLFLTVSQETLDKLGALAQAKAGDLMKPKKDEPAEEKR
;
A
#
# COMPACT_ATOMS: atom_id res chain seq x y z
N MET A 1 31.21 28.73 -23.15
CA MET A 1 30.39 27.87 -24.03
C MET A 1 30.61 26.46 -23.55
N GLU A 2 29.75 26.06 -22.61
CA GLU A 2 29.76 24.75 -21.97
C GLU A 2 28.44 24.10 -22.39
N GLU A 3 28.52 22.94 -23.04
CA GLU A 3 27.35 22.24 -23.56
C GLU A 3 26.50 21.71 -22.40
N VAL A 4 25.25 22.16 -22.36
CA VAL A 4 24.19 21.65 -21.48
C VAL A 4 23.82 20.24 -21.99
N PRO A 5 23.96 19.18 -21.19
CA PRO A 5 23.54 17.86 -21.62
C PRO A 5 22.02 17.80 -21.68
N THR A 6 21.54 17.51 -22.88
CA THR A 6 20.13 17.35 -23.25
C THR A 6 19.51 16.18 -22.50
N MET A 7 18.46 16.49 -21.74
CA MET A 7 17.59 15.56 -21.02
C MET A 7 16.94 14.59 -22.02
N LYS A 8 17.55 13.42 -22.22
CA LYS A 8 16.93 12.29 -22.94
C LYS A 8 16.00 11.57 -21.97
N ARG A 9 14.77 11.33 -22.44
CA ARG A 9 13.67 10.63 -21.78
C ARG A 9 14.15 9.32 -21.12
N ALA A 10 14.46 9.37 -19.83
CA ALA A 10 14.71 8.19 -19.02
C ALA A 10 13.35 7.58 -18.68
N MET A 11 13.10 6.41 -19.25
CA MET A 11 11.92 5.60 -19.08
C MET A 11 11.95 5.04 -17.65
N THR A 12 11.46 5.79 -16.66
CA THR A 12 11.08 5.28 -15.34
C THR A 12 9.86 4.35 -15.50
N LEU A 13 10.11 3.15 -16.05
CA LEU A 13 9.11 2.18 -16.44
C LEU A 13 9.60 0.81 -15.96
N GLY A 14 9.19 0.41 -14.76
CA GLY A 14 9.49 -0.92 -14.25
C GLY A 14 8.69 -1.24 -13.00
N MET A 15 8.63 -0.30 -12.05
CA MET A 15 7.94 -0.52 -10.77
C MET A 15 6.73 0.38 -10.55
N THR A 16 6.66 1.53 -11.24
CA THR A 16 5.52 2.45 -11.18
C THR A 16 4.31 1.93 -11.97
N VAL A 17 4.52 1.09 -12.99
CA VAL A 17 3.41 0.56 -13.82
C VAL A 17 2.67 -0.59 -13.13
N LEU A 18 3.36 -1.44 -12.37
CA LEU A 18 2.73 -2.55 -11.62
C LEU A 18 1.96 -2.07 -10.37
N LEU A 19 2.38 -0.95 -9.77
CA LEU A 19 1.72 -0.38 -8.59
C LEU A 19 0.59 0.59 -8.93
N ILE A 20 0.63 1.26 -10.09
CA ILE A 20 -0.40 2.22 -10.53
C ILE A 20 -1.52 1.55 -11.35
N ALA A 21 -1.26 0.43 -12.06
CA ALA A 21 -2.28 -0.26 -12.86
C ALA A 21 -3.30 -1.08 -12.02
N ALA A 22 -3.05 -1.27 -10.72
CA ALA A 22 -3.91 -2.07 -9.83
C ALA A 22 -5.18 -1.34 -9.33
N LEU A 23 -5.47 -0.11 -9.79
CA LEU A 23 -6.63 0.68 -9.35
C LEU A 23 -7.66 0.96 -10.44
N ALA A 24 -7.72 0.15 -11.51
CA ALA A 24 -8.62 0.43 -12.63
C ALA A 24 -9.12 -0.86 -13.42
N ALA A 25 -10.42 -1.33 -13.41
CA ALA A 25 -11.34 -1.65 -14.59
C ALA A 25 -12.48 -2.73 -14.50
N CYS A 26 -13.62 -2.66 -13.75
CA CYS A 26 -14.50 -3.88 -13.64
C CYS A 26 -15.80 -3.95 -14.48
N THR A 27 -16.10 -5.17 -14.98
CA THR A 27 -17.38 -5.92 -14.83
C THR A 27 -17.09 -7.45 -14.66
N PRO A 28 -17.96 -8.29 -14.05
CA PRO A 28 -17.52 -9.55 -13.39
C PRO A 28 -17.84 -10.89 -14.09
N LYS A 29 -17.02 -11.93 -13.81
CA LYS A 29 -17.36 -13.37 -13.87
C LYS A 29 -16.60 -14.20 -12.80
N ALA A 30 -17.20 -15.30 -12.36
CA ALA A 30 -16.90 -16.04 -11.11
C ALA A 30 -15.79 -17.12 -11.22
N GLY A 31 -15.04 -17.34 -10.13
CA GLY A 31 -14.16 -18.52 -9.99
C GLY A 31 -13.18 -18.59 -8.82
N VAL A 32 -12.88 -17.51 -8.09
CA VAL A 32 -11.88 -17.52 -6.99
C VAL A 32 -12.58 -17.48 -5.62
N LYS A 33 -12.00 -18.16 -4.62
CA LYS A 33 -12.43 -17.99 -3.22
C LYS A 33 -12.30 -16.51 -2.86
N SER A 34 -13.43 -15.84 -2.62
CA SER A 34 -13.47 -14.40 -2.36
C SER A 34 -13.60 -14.11 -0.86
N GLY A 35 -13.20 -12.90 -0.45
CA GLY A 35 -13.36 -12.40 0.91
C GLY A 35 -12.21 -12.76 1.89
N ALA A 36 -12.47 -12.56 3.18
CA ALA A 36 -11.48 -12.59 4.27
C ALA A 36 -10.54 -13.82 4.27
N ALA A 37 -11.08 -15.00 3.94
CA ALA A 37 -10.31 -16.26 3.94
C ALA A 37 -9.20 -16.30 2.88
N ALA A 38 -9.36 -15.58 1.75
CA ALA A 38 -8.31 -15.48 0.75
C ALA A 38 -7.14 -14.61 1.25
N GLY A 39 -7.46 -13.49 1.89
CA GLY A 39 -6.46 -12.64 2.56
C GLY A 39 -5.70 -13.40 3.64
N GLU A 40 -6.42 -14.09 4.53
CA GLU A 40 -5.80 -14.89 5.59
C GLU A 40 -4.86 -15.98 5.03
N ALA A 41 -5.24 -16.63 3.93
CA ALA A 41 -4.41 -17.65 3.30
C ALA A 41 -3.08 -17.08 2.77
N LEU A 42 -3.08 -15.89 2.16
CA LEU A 42 -1.86 -15.24 1.69
C LEU A 42 -0.98 -14.75 2.85
N ILE A 43 -1.60 -14.22 3.90
CA ILE A 43 -0.88 -13.71 5.06
C ILE A 43 -0.18 -14.84 5.82
N LYS A 44 -0.77 -16.04 5.83
CA LYS A 44 -0.13 -17.26 6.36
C LYS A 44 1.10 -17.71 5.57
N LEU A 45 1.35 -17.20 4.37
CA LEU A 45 2.57 -17.46 3.62
C LEU A 45 3.71 -16.50 3.98
N MET A 46 3.43 -15.43 4.74
CA MET A 46 4.48 -14.53 5.20
C MET A 46 5.40 -15.23 6.21
N PRO A 47 6.72 -15.03 6.14
CA PRO A 47 7.68 -15.68 7.03
C PRO A 47 7.56 -15.19 8.48
N GLN A 48 7.89 -16.09 9.41
CA GLN A 48 8.14 -15.69 10.80
C GLN A 48 9.19 -14.56 10.84
N GLY A 49 8.89 -13.48 11.56
CA GLY A 49 9.73 -12.28 11.59
C GLY A 49 9.19 -11.10 10.78
N SER A 50 8.13 -11.27 9.99
CA SER A 50 7.38 -10.11 9.50
C SER A 50 6.81 -9.31 10.68
N ILE A 51 7.00 -7.99 10.67
CA ILE A 51 6.52 -7.06 11.71
C ILE A 51 5.17 -6.44 11.34
N GLY A 52 4.71 -6.63 10.09
CA GLY A 52 3.41 -6.17 9.70
C GLY A 52 2.99 -6.67 8.33
N VAL A 53 1.69 -6.60 8.10
CA VAL A 53 1.06 -7.07 6.87
C VAL A 53 -0.09 -6.16 6.46
N ILE A 54 -0.35 -6.13 5.16
CA ILE A 54 -1.54 -5.53 4.55
C ILE A 54 -2.13 -6.56 3.61
N ALA A 55 -3.44 -6.73 3.63
CA ALA A 55 -4.17 -7.57 2.71
C ALA A 55 -5.22 -6.71 1.97
N ILE A 56 -5.35 -6.95 0.66
CA ILE A 56 -6.21 -6.18 -0.24
C ILE A 56 -7.07 -7.15 -1.04
N ASP A 57 -8.38 -7.09 -0.84
CA ASP A 57 -9.37 -7.70 -1.71
C ASP A 57 -9.48 -6.86 -2.98
N VAL A 58 -8.66 -7.20 -3.98
CA VAL A 58 -8.56 -6.44 -5.22
C VAL A 58 -9.89 -6.44 -5.95
N GLN A 59 -10.59 -7.57 -5.99
CA GLN A 59 -11.91 -7.65 -6.64
C GLN A 59 -12.92 -6.68 -6.03
N ARG A 60 -13.02 -6.62 -4.70
CA ARG A 60 -13.93 -5.67 -4.04
C ARG A 60 -13.47 -4.23 -4.14
N ALA A 61 -12.17 -3.95 -3.98
CA ALA A 61 -11.61 -2.61 -4.13
C ALA A 61 -11.94 -2.04 -5.50
N MET A 62 -11.82 -2.89 -6.50
CA MET A 62 -12.03 -2.55 -7.87
C MET A 62 -13.50 -2.49 -8.31
N ALA A 63 -14.39 -3.11 -7.54
CA ALA A 63 -15.83 -2.97 -7.70
C ALA A 63 -16.38 -1.65 -7.13
N THR A 64 -15.57 -0.84 -6.44
CA THR A 64 -16.02 0.45 -5.89
C THR A 64 -16.31 1.47 -6.99
N GLU A 65 -17.28 2.36 -6.74
CA GLU A 65 -17.63 3.44 -7.69
C GLU A 65 -16.44 4.37 -7.95
N ALA A 66 -15.63 4.65 -6.92
CA ALA A 66 -14.42 5.47 -7.05
C ALA A 66 -13.42 4.86 -8.03
N ALA A 67 -13.15 3.55 -7.89
CA ALA A 67 -12.31 2.83 -8.85
C ALA A 67 -12.91 2.89 -10.25
N GLN A 68 -14.19 2.54 -10.41
CA GLN A 68 -14.93 2.58 -11.68
C GLN A 68 -14.91 3.94 -12.37
N LYS A 69 -15.02 5.05 -11.61
CA LYS A 69 -14.89 6.41 -12.14
C LYS A 69 -13.47 6.70 -12.62
N ALA A 70 -12.45 6.33 -11.83
CA ALA A 70 -11.05 6.56 -12.19
C ALA A 70 -10.68 5.90 -13.53
N LEU A 71 -11.27 4.76 -13.81
CA LEU A 71 -11.09 4.02 -15.06
C LEU A 71 -11.64 4.60 -16.31
N GLN A 72 -12.76 5.30 -16.17
CA GLN A 72 -13.43 5.91 -17.31
C GLN A 72 -12.62 7.13 -17.79
N GLN A 73 -11.61 7.57 -17.02
CA GLN A 73 -10.68 8.58 -17.47
C GLN A 73 -9.84 8.06 -18.65
N PRO A 74 -9.73 8.81 -19.76
CA PRO A 74 -9.08 8.34 -20.98
C PRO A 74 -7.66 7.81 -20.78
N GLU A 75 -6.83 8.49 -19.97
CA GLU A 75 -5.45 8.07 -19.71
C GLU A 75 -5.37 6.78 -18.89
N ALA A 76 -6.23 6.63 -17.89
CA ALA A 76 -6.30 5.43 -17.08
C ALA A 76 -6.77 4.24 -17.92
N LYS A 77 -7.80 4.44 -18.74
CA LYS A 77 -8.29 3.43 -19.68
C LYS A 77 -7.23 3.00 -20.68
N ALA A 78 -6.50 3.94 -21.28
CA ALA A 78 -5.45 3.62 -22.24
C ALA A 78 -4.35 2.75 -21.61
N LYS A 79 -3.88 3.12 -20.41
CA LYS A 79 -2.89 2.34 -19.66
C LYS A 79 -3.41 0.96 -19.27
N TYR A 80 -4.68 0.88 -18.91
CA TYR A 80 -5.33 -0.40 -18.62
C TYR A 80 -5.35 -1.31 -19.84
N ASP A 81 -5.89 -0.82 -20.96
CA ASP A 81 -6.03 -1.60 -22.19
C ASP A 81 -4.63 -2.03 -22.72
N GLU A 82 -3.62 -1.17 -22.60
CA GLU A 82 -2.23 -1.49 -22.93
C GLU A 82 -1.67 -2.61 -22.03
N PHE A 83 -1.86 -2.50 -20.72
CA PHE A 83 -1.42 -3.51 -19.76
C PHE A 83 -2.04 -4.88 -20.05
N VAL A 84 -3.36 -4.93 -20.29
CA VAL A 84 -4.09 -6.17 -20.61
C VAL A 84 -3.58 -6.76 -21.92
N ALA A 85 -3.41 -5.94 -22.95
CA ALA A 85 -2.91 -6.40 -24.26
C ALA A 85 -1.52 -7.04 -24.12
N MET A 86 -0.60 -6.36 -23.43
CA MET A 86 0.78 -6.78 -23.27
C MET A 86 0.93 -8.00 -22.36
N SER A 87 0.34 -7.96 -21.17
CA SER A 87 0.52 -9.01 -20.16
C SER A 87 -0.40 -10.20 -20.37
N GLY A 88 -1.58 -9.99 -20.98
CA GLY A 88 -2.66 -10.98 -21.01
C GLY A 88 -3.35 -11.18 -19.65
N VAL A 89 -2.97 -10.41 -18.65
CA VAL A 89 -3.64 -10.36 -17.35
C VAL A 89 -4.65 -9.24 -17.42
N ASP A 90 -5.90 -9.57 -17.11
CA ASP A 90 -6.93 -8.63 -16.75
C ASP A 90 -6.92 -8.46 -15.23
N PRO A 91 -6.44 -7.32 -14.67
CA PRO A 91 -6.38 -7.08 -13.22
C PRO A 91 -7.69 -7.29 -12.45
N MET A 92 -8.81 -7.39 -13.15
CA MET A 92 -10.15 -7.26 -12.60
C MET A 92 -10.83 -8.58 -12.47
N THR A 93 -10.57 -9.47 -13.42
CA THR A 93 -10.98 -10.86 -13.33
C THR A 93 -9.88 -11.72 -12.75
N ASP A 94 -8.63 -11.39 -13.05
CA ASP A 94 -7.54 -12.32 -12.83
C ASP A 94 -6.89 -12.11 -11.48
N ILE A 95 -6.85 -10.89 -10.92
CA ILE A 95 -6.30 -10.64 -9.59
C ILE A 95 -7.43 -10.71 -8.55
N SER A 96 -7.32 -11.68 -7.65
CA SER A 96 -8.30 -11.87 -6.58
C SER A 96 -7.93 -11.12 -5.32
N TYR A 97 -6.68 -11.23 -4.91
CA TYR A 97 -6.20 -10.75 -3.62
C TYR A 97 -4.72 -10.43 -3.68
N MET A 98 -4.29 -9.46 -2.89
CA MET A 98 -2.88 -9.12 -2.69
C MET A 98 -2.57 -9.10 -1.21
N ALA A 99 -1.40 -9.60 -0.83
CA ALA A 99 -0.88 -9.48 0.53
C ALA A 99 0.54 -8.92 0.51
N MET A 100 0.77 -7.87 1.28
CA MET A 100 2.10 -7.29 1.48
C MET A 100 2.58 -7.62 2.89
N GLY A 101 3.84 -7.96 3.02
CA GLY A 101 4.51 -8.19 4.31
C GLY A 101 5.72 -7.28 4.46
N LEU A 102 5.95 -6.81 5.68
CA LEU A 102 7.12 -6.04 6.07
C LEU A 102 7.94 -6.86 7.04
N GLN A 103 9.24 -7.05 6.77
CA GLN A 103 10.17 -7.79 7.65
C GLN A 103 11.02 -6.86 8.54
N GLY A 104 10.82 -5.55 8.42
CA GLY A 104 11.49 -4.52 9.19
C GLY A 104 12.49 -3.74 8.35
N THR A 105 13.43 -3.08 9.01
CA THR A 105 14.45 -2.25 8.38
C THR A 105 15.81 -2.92 8.52
N THR A 106 16.54 -3.06 7.41
CA THR A 106 17.92 -3.57 7.40
C THR A 106 18.86 -2.66 8.19
N ALA A 107 20.06 -3.16 8.49
CA ALA A 107 21.14 -2.37 9.07
C ALA A 107 21.50 -1.12 8.24
N ALA A 108 21.19 -1.11 6.94
CA ALA A 108 21.38 0.01 6.03
C ALA A 108 20.18 0.98 5.97
N GLY A 109 19.15 0.80 6.80
CA GLY A 109 17.98 1.69 6.83
C GLY A 109 16.92 1.40 5.75
N LEU A 110 17.07 0.32 4.97
CA LEU A 110 16.12 -0.06 3.93
C LEU A 110 15.01 -0.93 4.51
N GLN A 111 13.75 -0.59 4.23
CA GLN A 111 12.62 -1.46 4.55
C GLN A 111 12.66 -2.72 3.68
N GLU A 112 12.70 -3.88 4.30
CA GLU A 112 12.48 -5.16 3.63
C GLU A 112 11.00 -5.49 3.63
N GLY A 113 10.50 -5.79 2.44
CA GLY A 113 9.12 -6.19 2.25
C GLY A 113 8.97 -7.10 1.05
N GLY A 114 7.78 -7.65 0.93
CA GLY A 114 7.37 -8.44 -0.20
C GLY A 114 5.87 -8.42 -0.38
N LEU A 115 5.45 -8.88 -1.55
CA LEU A 115 4.11 -8.91 -2.06
C LEU A 115 3.82 -10.33 -2.55
N ILE A 116 2.64 -10.83 -2.24
CA ILE A 116 2.06 -12.04 -2.79
C ILE A 116 0.79 -11.62 -3.53
N ILE A 117 0.69 -12.01 -4.80
CA ILE A 117 -0.47 -11.72 -5.65
C ILE A 117 -1.16 -13.05 -5.95
N ALA A 118 -2.40 -13.21 -5.51
CA ALA A 118 -3.26 -14.31 -5.90
C ALA A 118 -3.95 -13.97 -7.22
N MET A 119 -3.52 -14.61 -8.30
CA MET A 119 -4.02 -14.29 -9.62
C MET A 119 -4.04 -15.48 -10.59
N THR A 120 -4.90 -15.39 -11.60
CA THR A 120 -4.84 -16.27 -12.78
C THR A 120 -3.89 -15.64 -13.80
N TYR A 121 -3.03 -16.42 -14.44
CA TYR A 121 -2.10 -15.89 -15.43
C TYR A 121 -1.55 -16.96 -16.37
N ASP A 122 -1.07 -16.52 -17.53
CA ASP A 122 -0.22 -17.31 -18.41
C ASP A 122 1.24 -17.08 -18.03
N ARG A 123 1.87 -18.10 -17.46
CA ARG A 123 3.27 -18.05 -16.99
C ARG A 123 4.24 -17.72 -18.13
N ASP A 124 4.07 -18.33 -19.29
CA ASP A 124 5.02 -18.19 -20.39
C ASP A 124 4.89 -16.80 -21.02
N LYS A 125 3.66 -16.29 -21.14
CA LYS A 125 3.41 -14.92 -21.60
C LYS A 125 3.99 -13.88 -20.65
N LEU A 126 3.71 -14.00 -19.34
CA LEU A 126 4.27 -13.08 -18.34
C LEU A 126 5.79 -13.15 -18.25
N LEU A 127 6.37 -14.36 -18.31
CA LEU A 127 7.82 -14.52 -18.31
C LEU A 127 8.46 -13.91 -19.57
N GLY A 128 7.83 -14.08 -20.73
CA GLY A 128 8.25 -13.42 -21.97
C GLY A 128 8.28 -11.90 -21.82
N LEU A 129 7.22 -11.32 -21.25
CA LEU A 129 7.14 -9.89 -20.99
C LEU A 129 8.21 -9.42 -19.99
N ILE A 130 8.45 -10.17 -18.90
CA ILE A 130 9.50 -9.86 -17.92
C ILE A 130 10.86 -9.81 -18.63
N LYS A 131 11.20 -10.80 -19.46
CA LYS A 131 12.47 -10.85 -20.19
C LYS A 131 12.60 -9.72 -21.22
N GLU A 132 11.50 -9.32 -21.85
CA GLU A 132 11.48 -8.17 -22.77
C GLU A 132 11.71 -6.84 -22.04
N LYS A 133 11.06 -6.63 -20.90
CA LYS A 133 11.11 -5.35 -20.16
C LYS A 133 12.27 -5.23 -19.19
N ALA A 134 12.80 -6.35 -18.70
CA ALA A 134 13.95 -6.42 -17.81
C ALA A 134 15.03 -7.31 -18.45
N PRO A 135 15.78 -6.81 -19.45
CA PRO A 135 16.77 -7.61 -20.17
C PRO A 135 17.94 -8.07 -19.28
N GLU A 136 18.14 -7.44 -18.13
CA GLU A 136 19.14 -7.79 -17.12
C GLU A 136 18.66 -8.82 -16.09
N VAL A 137 17.45 -9.35 -16.28
CA VAL A 137 16.90 -10.36 -15.39
C VAL A 137 17.81 -11.57 -15.35
N THR A 138 18.17 -11.99 -14.14
CA THR A 138 18.92 -13.22 -13.92
C THR A 138 18.04 -14.25 -13.23
N GLU A 139 18.33 -15.52 -13.46
CA GLU A 139 17.58 -16.64 -12.88
C GLU A 139 18.46 -17.34 -11.85
N GLU A 140 17.96 -17.51 -10.64
CA GLU A 140 18.53 -18.40 -9.64
C GLU A 140 17.50 -19.47 -9.24
N VAL A 141 17.95 -20.70 -9.00
CA VAL A 141 17.06 -21.75 -8.48
C VAL A 141 17.24 -21.83 -6.97
N TYR A 142 16.16 -21.61 -6.23
CA TYR A 142 16.12 -21.72 -4.78
C TYR A 142 15.05 -22.73 -4.38
N ASN A 143 15.44 -23.80 -3.69
CA ASN A 143 14.51 -24.83 -3.22
C ASN A 143 13.58 -25.40 -4.32
N GLY A 144 14.07 -25.47 -5.57
CA GLY A 144 13.29 -25.95 -6.73
C GLY A 144 12.35 -24.91 -7.35
N VAL A 145 12.33 -23.69 -6.84
CA VAL A 145 11.59 -22.55 -7.41
C VAL A 145 12.59 -21.61 -8.11
N THR A 146 12.28 -21.21 -9.34
CA THR A 146 13.06 -20.20 -10.07
C THR A 146 12.72 -18.81 -9.53
N ILE A 147 13.73 -18.13 -9.00
CA ILE A 147 13.67 -16.72 -8.63
C ILE A 147 14.29 -15.90 -9.76
N TYR A 148 13.55 -14.89 -10.21
CA TYR A 148 13.98 -13.88 -11.17
C TYR A 148 14.49 -12.66 -10.42
N ALA A 149 15.75 -12.30 -10.64
CA ALA A 149 16.43 -11.21 -9.97
C ALA A 149 16.67 -10.02 -10.89
N ASN A 150 17.01 -8.86 -10.30
CA ASN A 150 17.33 -7.61 -11.00
C ASN A 150 16.16 -7.03 -11.81
N LEU A 151 14.93 -7.21 -11.33
CA LEU A 151 13.72 -6.73 -11.99
C LEU A 151 13.62 -5.19 -12.04
N ASP A 152 14.40 -4.50 -11.21
CA ASP A 152 14.53 -3.04 -11.14
C ASP A 152 15.61 -2.46 -12.08
N GLY A 153 16.30 -3.30 -12.86
CA GLY A 153 17.32 -2.90 -13.85
C GLY A 153 18.60 -2.27 -13.26
N ALA A 154 19.56 -1.92 -14.11
CA ALA A 154 20.89 -1.41 -13.71
C ALA A 154 20.88 -0.05 -13.01
N GLU A 155 19.84 0.76 -13.21
CA GLU A 155 19.67 2.05 -12.51
C GLU A 155 19.03 1.87 -11.12
N GLY A 156 18.41 0.71 -10.85
CA GLY A 156 17.96 0.31 -9.53
C GLY A 156 19.11 -0.28 -8.70
N ASN A 157 18.94 -0.39 -7.39
CA ASN A 157 19.89 -1.10 -6.53
C ASN A 157 19.89 -2.64 -6.76
N GLN A 158 19.28 -3.12 -7.85
CA GLN A 158 19.15 -4.53 -8.27
C GLN A 158 18.69 -5.45 -7.13
N ARG A 159 17.67 -5.02 -6.38
CA ARG A 159 17.22 -5.72 -5.16
C ARG A 159 15.92 -6.47 -5.32
N THR A 160 15.14 -6.16 -6.34
CA THR A 160 13.83 -6.78 -6.50
C THR A 160 13.99 -8.18 -7.05
N ARG A 161 13.38 -9.13 -6.35
CA ARG A 161 13.25 -10.55 -6.72
C ARG A 161 11.78 -10.86 -6.96
N ALA A 162 11.48 -11.80 -7.85
CA ALA A 162 10.15 -12.37 -7.97
C ALA A 162 10.21 -13.86 -8.30
N ALA A 163 9.14 -14.58 -8.00
CA ALA A 163 8.97 -15.97 -8.39
C ALA A 163 7.51 -16.28 -8.69
N PHE A 164 7.29 -17.19 -9.64
CA PHE A 164 6.01 -17.90 -9.76
C PHE A 164 6.01 -18.98 -8.67
N LEU A 165 5.31 -18.72 -7.56
CA LEU A 165 5.34 -19.59 -6.40
C LEU A 165 4.62 -20.91 -6.69
N ASP A 166 3.45 -20.81 -7.31
CA ASP A 166 2.61 -21.92 -7.79
C ASP A 166 1.72 -21.39 -8.94
N PRO A 167 0.85 -22.20 -9.58
CA PRO A 167 0.03 -21.74 -10.72
C PRO A 167 -0.93 -20.56 -10.45
N GLY A 168 -1.18 -20.20 -9.18
CA GLY A 168 -2.10 -19.13 -8.79
C GLY A 168 -1.47 -18.01 -7.99
N HIS A 169 -0.15 -18.06 -7.72
CA HIS A 169 0.51 -17.09 -6.86
C HIS A 169 1.84 -16.61 -7.43
N ILE A 170 2.00 -15.29 -7.50
CA ILE A 170 3.26 -14.63 -7.81
C ILE A 170 3.75 -13.94 -6.53
N VAL A 171 5.04 -14.07 -6.23
CA VAL A 171 5.69 -13.38 -5.12
C VAL A 171 6.73 -12.41 -5.66
N ALA A 172 6.86 -11.24 -5.05
CA ALA A 172 7.87 -10.26 -5.40
C ALA A 172 8.34 -9.49 -4.16
N GLY A 173 9.60 -9.07 -4.10
CA GLY A 173 10.12 -8.31 -2.96
C GLY A 173 11.63 -8.40 -2.83
N SER A 174 12.11 -8.16 -1.62
CA SER A 174 13.52 -8.41 -1.26
C SER A 174 13.83 -9.91 -1.29
N GLU A 175 15.11 -10.25 -1.47
CA GLU A 175 15.58 -11.64 -1.51
C GLU A 175 15.21 -12.42 -0.25
N SER A 176 15.42 -11.84 0.94
CA SER A 176 15.08 -12.44 2.23
C SER A 176 13.59 -12.80 2.31
N VAL A 177 12.72 -11.87 1.91
CA VAL A 177 11.27 -12.07 1.95
C VAL A 177 10.81 -13.09 0.93
N VAL A 178 11.29 -13.04 -0.32
CA VAL A 178 10.89 -14.00 -1.37
C VAL A 178 11.32 -15.42 -1.01
N LYS A 179 12.56 -15.61 -0.55
CA LYS A 179 13.05 -16.93 -0.08
C LYS A 179 12.26 -17.40 1.15
N GLY A 180 11.97 -16.51 2.09
CA GLY A 180 11.15 -16.81 3.26
C GLY A 180 9.73 -17.27 2.91
N ILE A 181 9.05 -16.62 1.96
CA ILE A 181 7.72 -17.02 1.49
C ILE A 181 7.78 -18.41 0.83
N ILE A 182 8.79 -18.68 0.01
CA ILE A 182 9.01 -20.00 -0.60
C ILE A 182 9.17 -21.08 0.48
N ASP A 183 9.97 -20.81 1.52
CA ASP A 183 10.21 -21.76 2.60
C ASP A 183 8.93 -22.05 3.40
N VAL A 184 8.12 -21.03 3.72
CA VAL A 184 6.82 -21.21 4.38
C VAL A 184 5.87 -22.01 3.49
N HIS A 185 5.77 -21.68 2.21
CA HIS A 185 4.93 -22.41 1.25
C HIS A 185 5.31 -23.90 1.16
N GLN A 186 6.61 -24.20 1.21
CA GLN A 186 7.14 -25.56 1.23
C GLN A 186 7.16 -26.22 2.63
N LYS A 187 6.61 -25.55 3.65
CA LYS A 187 6.57 -26.02 5.05
C LYS A 187 7.97 -26.28 5.65
N LYS A 188 8.98 -25.55 5.17
CA LYS A 188 10.36 -25.58 5.66
C LYS A 188 10.66 -24.49 6.68
N ALA A 189 9.81 -23.47 6.78
CA ALA A 189 9.86 -22.41 7.77
C ALA A 189 8.49 -22.19 8.41
N GLU A 190 8.49 -21.62 9.61
CA GLU A 190 7.25 -21.27 10.30
C GLU A 190 6.63 -19.98 9.70
N PRO A 191 5.30 -19.92 9.60
CA PRO A 191 4.61 -18.74 9.12
C PRO A 191 4.51 -17.65 10.19
N LEU A 192 4.24 -16.42 9.75
CA LEU A 192 3.99 -15.24 10.58
C LEU A 192 2.99 -15.50 11.72
N ALA A 193 1.93 -16.26 11.46
CA ALA A 193 0.90 -16.59 12.44
C ALA A 193 1.41 -17.39 13.67
N LYS A 194 2.67 -17.88 13.63
CA LYS A 194 3.33 -18.53 14.77
C LYS A 194 4.13 -17.56 15.63
N ASP A 195 4.36 -16.32 15.19
CA ASP A 195 4.88 -15.27 16.06
C ASP A 195 3.74 -14.81 16.99
N ALA A 196 3.92 -15.03 18.29
CA ALA A 196 2.87 -14.77 19.28
C ALA A 196 2.42 -13.29 19.33
N ARG A 197 3.33 -12.34 19.03
CA ARG A 197 2.96 -10.92 18.99
C ARG A 197 2.09 -10.67 17.77
N MET A 198 2.52 -11.12 16.60
CA MET A 198 1.75 -10.93 15.38
C MET A 198 0.43 -11.68 15.38
N ALA A 199 0.37 -12.89 15.95
CA ALA A 199 -0.88 -13.63 16.13
C ALA A 199 -1.91 -12.79 16.94
N ALA A 200 -1.49 -12.22 18.07
CA ALA A 200 -2.37 -11.38 18.89
C ALA A 200 -2.84 -10.12 18.15
N VAL A 201 -2.01 -9.52 17.29
CA VAL A 201 -2.40 -8.35 16.48
C VAL A 201 -3.35 -8.73 15.34
N LEU A 202 -3.11 -9.87 14.69
CA LEU A 202 -3.96 -10.38 13.61
C LEU A 202 -5.38 -10.69 14.09
N ASP A 203 -5.53 -11.17 15.33
CA ASP A 203 -6.83 -11.43 15.97
C ASP A 203 -7.65 -10.14 16.19
N GLN A 204 -7.00 -8.97 16.22
CA GLN A 204 -7.64 -7.66 16.39
C GLN A 204 -7.97 -6.98 15.06
N ALA A 205 -7.47 -7.50 13.94
CA ALA A 205 -7.69 -6.91 12.62
C ALA A 205 -9.07 -7.27 12.06
N ASP A 206 -9.73 -6.31 11.41
CA ASP A 206 -10.95 -6.58 10.64
C ASP A 206 -10.59 -7.16 9.28
N GLN A 207 -10.33 -8.48 9.25
CA GLN A 207 -9.93 -9.20 8.04
C GLN A 207 -11.03 -9.27 6.97
N SER A 208 -12.25 -8.79 7.29
CA SER A 208 -13.37 -8.73 6.36
C SER A 208 -13.41 -7.46 5.51
N ALA A 209 -12.60 -6.44 5.84
CA ALA A 209 -12.53 -5.21 5.09
C ALA A 209 -11.91 -5.40 3.69
N ILE A 210 -12.15 -4.45 2.78
CA ILE A 210 -11.54 -4.44 1.43
C ILE A 210 -10.03 -4.36 1.54
N VAL A 211 -9.53 -3.45 2.39
CA VAL A 211 -8.12 -3.39 2.76
C VAL A 211 -8.05 -3.52 4.26
N TRP A 212 -7.18 -4.37 4.76
CA TRP A 212 -6.88 -4.43 6.19
C TRP A 212 -5.40 -4.63 6.41
N GLY A 213 -4.94 -4.29 7.61
CA GLY A 213 -3.54 -4.45 7.98
C GLY A 213 -3.36 -4.62 9.47
N ALA A 214 -2.25 -5.24 9.82
CA ALA A 214 -1.85 -5.57 11.17
C ALA A 214 -0.35 -5.38 11.29
N PHE A 215 0.10 -4.58 12.25
CA PHE A 215 1.49 -4.24 12.46
C PHE A 215 1.83 -4.37 13.94
N ALA A 216 2.77 -5.24 14.29
CA ALA A 216 3.40 -5.21 15.59
C ALA A 216 4.51 -4.16 15.57
N VAL A 217 4.39 -3.14 16.42
CA VAL A 217 5.35 -2.04 16.49
C VAL A 217 6.51 -2.46 17.41
N PRO A 218 7.73 -2.65 16.87
CA PRO A 218 8.88 -2.95 17.70
C PRO A 218 9.18 -1.78 18.63
N GLN A 219 9.28 -2.05 19.93
CA GLN A 219 9.49 -1.01 20.94
C GLN A 219 10.82 -0.26 20.78
N GLU A 220 11.83 -0.91 20.18
CA GLU A 220 13.09 -0.24 19.85
C GLU A 220 12.94 0.83 18.77
N LEU A 221 11.99 0.66 17.82
CA LEU A 221 11.67 1.71 16.85
C LEU A 221 10.96 2.88 17.53
N VAL A 222 10.07 2.61 18.49
CA VAL A 222 9.41 3.66 19.28
C VAL A 222 10.44 4.47 20.05
N LYS A 223 11.31 3.82 20.82
CA LYS A 223 12.39 4.51 21.58
C LYS A 223 13.25 5.39 20.69
N LYS A 224 13.73 4.85 19.56
CA LYS A 224 14.53 5.61 18.59
C LYS A 224 13.78 6.83 18.02
N ALA A 225 12.48 6.67 17.76
CA ALA A 225 11.63 7.78 17.32
C ALA A 225 11.48 8.84 18.42
N LEU A 226 11.33 8.43 19.69
CA LEU A 226 11.24 9.34 20.85
C LEU A 226 12.54 10.11 21.09
N GLU A 227 13.70 9.46 20.97
CA GLU A 227 15.01 10.11 21.06
C GLU A 227 15.18 11.20 20.00
N SER A 228 14.68 10.96 18.79
CA SER A 228 14.76 11.90 17.68
C SER A 228 13.67 12.97 17.73
N SER A 229 12.55 12.68 18.38
CA SER A 229 11.37 13.56 18.41
C SER A 229 10.60 13.38 19.71
N PRO A 230 10.97 14.11 20.78
CA PRO A 230 10.32 14.02 22.09
C PRO A 230 8.80 14.29 22.07
N GLN A 231 8.32 15.04 21.08
CA GLN A 231 6.89 15.27 20.85
C GLN A 231 6.08 14.00 20.53
N LEU A 232 6.75 12.90 20.14
CA LEU A 232 6.12 11.62 19.88
C LEU A 232 5.87 10.80 21.15
N LYS A 233 6.17 11.33 22.34
CA LYS A 233 6.00 10.64 23.64
C LYS A 233 4.61 10.06 23.85
N VAL A 234 3.59 10.71 23.28
CA VAL A 234 2.21 10.22 23.32
C VAL A 234 2.02 8.84 22.66
N LEU A 235 2.96 8.40 21.82
CA LEU A 235 2.97 7.08 21.17
C LEU A 235 3.73 6.01 21.96
N GLU A 236 4.33 6.34 23.12
CA GLU A 236 5.19 5.43 23.90
C GLU A 236 4.49 4.12 24.26
N GLY A 237 3.18 4.16 24.54
CA GLY A 237 2.38 2.97 24.86
C GLY A 237 1.98 2.11 23.65
N VAL A 238 2.17 2.59 22.42
CA VAL A 238 1.69 1.90 21.22
C VAL A 238 2.58 0.70 20.91
N THR A 239 1.96 -0.48 20.91
CA THR A 239 2.63 -1.77 20.64
C THR A 239 2.19 -2.41 19.34
N ALA A 240 1.04 -2.01 18.81
CA ALA A 240 0.57 -2.48 17.52
C ALA A 240 -0.37 -1.47 16.86
N VAL A 241 -0.56 -1.61 15.56
CA VAL A 241 -1.55 -0.86 14.80
C VAL A 241 -2.33 -1.85 13.94
N VAL A 242 -3.66 -1.77 13.98
CA VAL A 242 -4.53 -2.41 13.00
C VAL A 242 -5.26 -1.35 12.19
N LEU A 243 -5.45 -1.62 10.91
CA LEU A 243 -6.19 -0.75 10.00
C LEU A 243 -7.20 -1.56 9.19
N ALA A 244 -8.31 -0.92 8.84
CA ALA A 244 -9.33 -1.47 7.97
C ALA A 244 -9.93 -0.34 7.12
N PHE A 245 -10.04 -0.55 5.82
CA PHE A 245 -10.69 0.34 4.88
C PHE A 245 -11.74 -0.45 4.11
N ASP A 246 -12.95 0.11 4.03
CA ASP A 246 -14.07 -0.51 3.32
C ASP A 246 -14.90 0.56 2.60
N SER A 247 -15.66 0.13 1.60
CA SER A 247 -16.62 0.94 0.87
C SER A 247 -18.02 0.43 1.18
N LYS A 248 -18.84 1.29 1.78
CA LYS A 248 -20.24 1.02 2.11
C LYS A 248 -21.13 1.91 1.25
N MET A 249 -22.44 1.63 1.23
CA MET A 249 -23.42 2.47 0.51
C MET A 249 -23.35 3.96 0.90
N SER A 250 -22.93 4.28 2.12
CA SER A 250 -22.80 5.65 2.62
C SER A 250 -21.47 6.34 2.25
N GLY A 251 -20.54 5.65 1.59
CA GLY A 251 -19.22 6.15 1.23
C GLY A 251 -18.06 5.28 1.74
N LEU A 252 -16.88 5.87 1.87
CA LEU A 252 -15.67 5.21 2.34
C LEU A 252 -15.60 5.24 3.86
N THR A 253 -15.21 4.12 4.47
CA THR A 253 -14.88 4.05 5.90
C THR A 253 -13.43 3.63 6.10
N ALA A 254 -12.76 4.24 7.09
CA ALA A 254 -11.45 3.81 7.58
C ALA A 254 -11.49 3.67 9.11
N ASP A 255 -11.00 2.55 9.64
CA ASP A 255 -10.85 2.28 11.06
C ASP A 255 -9.38 1.99 11.34
N ILE A 256 -8.73 2.84 12.12
CA ILE A 256 -7.35 2.67 12.54
C ILE A 256 -7.35 2.57 14.07
N ARG A 257 -6.72 1.54 14.62
CA ARG A 257 -6.57 1.37 16.06
C ARG A 257 -5.10 1.24 16.40
N ALA A 258 -4.61 2.15 17.25
CA ALA A 258 -3.35 1.99 17.94
C ALA A 258 -3.61 1.18 19.20
N LEU A 259 -2.98 0.02 19.32
CA LEU A 259 -3.19 -0.95 20.40
C LEU A 259 -2.03 -0.89 21.40
N GLY A 260 -2.33 -1.17 22.66
CA GLY A 260 -1.38 -1.18 23.77
C GLY A 260 -1.65 -0.08 24.78
N GLY A 261 -0.62 0.27 25.54
CA GLY A 261 -0.66 1.33 26.55
C GLY A 261 -1.59 1.04 27.73
N THR A 262 -1.62 1.98 28.67
CA THR A 262 -2.65 2.06 29.70
C THR A 262 -3.85 2.86 29.20
N GLU A 263 -4.98 2.77 29.91
CA GLU A 263 -6.17 3.59 29.63
C GLU A 263 -5.84 5.09 29.64
N GLU A 264 -4.98 5.55 30.55
CA GLU A 264 -4.49 6.93 30.61
C GLU A 264 -3.67 7.31 29.37
N GLN A 265 -2.70 6.47 28.99
CA GLN A 265 -1.90 6.72 27.78
C GLN A 265 -2.75 6.76 26.51
N ASN A 266 -3.77 5.91 26.41
CA ASN A 266 -4.69 5.88 25.29
C ASN A 266 -5.62 7.11 25.26
N ALA A 267 -6.04 7.60 26.43
CA ALA A 267 -6.79 8.84 26.57
C ALA A 267 -5.94 10.06 26.18
N ASP A 268 -4.68 10.11 26.61
CA ASP A 268 -3.73 11.17 26.23
C ASP A 268 -3.48 11.19 24.72
N LEU A 269 -3.33 10.02 24.09
CA LEU A 269 -3.21 9.92 22.63
C LEU A 269 -4.47 10.40 21.91
N ALA A 270 -5.66 10.00 22.37
CA ALA A 270 -6.90 10.49 21.82
C ALA A 270 -7.05 12.02 22.00
N ALA A 271 -6.66 12.56 23.14
CA ALA A 271 -6.70 14.00 23.41
C ALA A 271 -5.74 14.78 22.50
N ALA A 272 -4.52 14.29 22.31
CA ALA A 272 -3.54 14.90 21.40
C ALA A 272 -4.05 14.90 19.95
N LEU A 273 -4.59 13.77 19.47
CA LEU A 273 -5.17 13.64 18.13
C LEU A 273 -6.39 14.55 17.94
N ASN A 274 -7.25 14.68 18.96
CA ASN A 274 -8.36 15.64 18.95
C ASN A 274 -7.85 17.09 18.92
N GLY A 275 -6.75 17.40 19.62
CA GLY A 275 -6.08 18.70 19.50
C GLY A 275 -5.66 19.00 18.06
N PHE A 276 -5.03 18.03 17.36
CA PHE A 276 -4.69 18.18 15.95
C PHE A 276 -5.93 18.33 15.05
N LYS A 277 -7.01 17.57 15.31
CA LYS A 277 -8.28 17.73 14.61
C LYS A 277 -8.84 19.14 14.78
N SER A 278 -8.81 19.69 16.01
CA SER A 278 -9.25 21.06 16.29
C SER A 278 -8.41 22.11 15.57
N LEU A 279 -7.08 21.95 15.53
CA LEU A 279 -6.20 22.82 14.75
C LEU A 279 -6.54 22.75 13.26
N GLY A 280 -6.76 21.55 12.71
CA GLY A 280 -7.21 21.38 11.33
C GLY A 280 -8.54 22.06 11.04
N ALA A 281 -9.48 22.02 11.99
CA ALA A 281 -10.80 22.64 11.86
C ALA A 281 -10.72 24.17 11.79
N MET A 282 -9.67 24.81 12.33
CA MET A 282 -9.45 26.25 12.17
C MET A 282 -9.23 26.64 10.70
N PHE A 283 -8.64 25.75 9.90
CA PHE A 283 -8.42 25.96 8.46
C PHE A 283 -9.65 25.59 7.61
N ALA A 284 -10.71 25.02 8.20
CA ALA A 284 -11.92 24.65 7.46
C ALA A 284 -12.68 25.87 6.90
N ALA A 285 -12.47 27.07 7.47
CA ALA A 285 -13.03 28.31 6.95
C ALA A 285 -12.46 28.67 5.56
N GLU A 286 -11.20 28.33 5.30
CA GLU A 286 -10.56 28.56 4.00
C GLU A 286 -10.85 27.43 3.01
N GLN A 287 -10.97 26.20 3.49
CA GLN A 287 -11.29 25.02 2.68
C GLN A 287 -12.44 24.22 3.30
N PRO A 288 -13.71 24.50 2.93
CA PRO A 288 -14.88 23.83 3.53
C PRO A 288 -14.87 22.31 3.44
N VAL A 289 -14.33 21.76 2.35
CA VAL A 289 -14.19 20.30 2.15
C VAL A 289 -13.26 19.65 3.19
N VAL A 290 -12.29 20.39 3.74
CA VAL A 290 -11.45 19.92 4.87
C VAL A 290 -12.29 19.82 6.13
N GLY A 291 -13.20 20.77 6.36
CA GLY A 291 -14.17 20.69 7.45
C GLY A 291 -15.10 19.49 7.35
N GLU A 292 -15.63 19.20 6.15
CA GLU A 292 -16.45 18.01 5.89
C GLU A 292 -15.68 16.72 6.24
N LEU A 293 -14.42 16.61 5.82
CA LEU A 293 -13.56 15.46 6.13
C LEU A 293 -13.33 15.31 7.65
N LEU A 294 -12.97 16.41 8.34
CA LEU A 294 -12.73 16.38 9.78
C LEU A 294 -14.00 16.07 10.58
N ASN A 295 -15.16 16.51 10.11
CA ASN A 295 -16.44 16.17 10.74
C ASN A 295 -16.74 14.67 10.66
N GLY A 296 -16.27 14.00 9.59
CA GLY A 296 -16.38 12.55 9.44
C GLY A 296 -15.39 11.74 10.28
N LEU A 297 -14.39 12.39 10.92
CA LEU A 297 -13.37 11.75 11.73
C LEU A 297 -13.81 11.68 13.21
N ASP A 298 -14.04 10.48 13.72
CA ASP A 298 -14.22 10.21 15.15
C ASP A 298 -12.89 9.74 15.76
N ILE A 299 -12.54 10.29 16.93
CA ILE A 299 -11.32 9.93 17.67
C ILE A 299 -11.74 9.59 19.09
N SER A 300 -11.53 8.35 19.49
CA SER A 300 -11.91 7.81 20.79
C SER A 300 -10.80 6.96 21.41
N SER A 301 -10.87 6.73 22.71
CA SER A 301 -9.99 5.80 23.44
C SER A 301 -10.80 4.70 24.12
N GLY A 302 -10.19 3.53 24.25
CA GLY A 302 -10.62 2.43 25.09
C GLY A 302 -9.54 2.07 26.11
N ARG A 303 -9.73 0.97 26.84
CA ARG A 303 -8.80 0.52 27.88
C ARG A 303 -7.41 0.17 27.32
N ASP A 304 -7.37 -0.42 26.14
CA ASP A 304 -6.19 -1.03 25.51
C ASP A 304 -5.92 -0.50 24.09
N HIS A 305 -6.61 0.57 23.68
CA HIS A 305 -6.43 1.15 22.37
C HIS A 305 -6.87 2.62 22.28
N THR A 306 -6.34 3.31 21.27
CA THR A 306 -6.91 4.55 20.71
C THR A 306 -7.43 4.26 19.31
N ARG A 307 -8.62 4.75 18.98
CA ARG A 307 -9.31 4.52 17.70
C ARG A 307 -9.50 5.81 16.94
N LEU A 308 -9.17 5.78 15.66
CA LEU A 308 -9.51 6.80 14.68
C LEU A 308 -10.46 6.15 13.67
N PHE A 309 -11.69 6.62 13.63
CA PHE A 309 -12.71 6.11 12.72
C PHE A 309 -13.18 7.23 11.79
N LEU A 310 -12.92 7.08 10.49
CA LEU A 310 -13.29 8.05 9.47
C LEU A 310 -14.44 7.52 8.63
N THR A 311 -15.46 8.34 8.41
CA THR A 311 -16.48 8.12 7.38
C THR A 311 -16.47 9.28 6.41
N VAL A 312 -16.28 9.00 5.12
CA VAL A 312 -16.27 10.00 4.05
C VAL A 312 -17.38 9.70 3.06
N SER A 313 -18.29 10.64 2.88
CA SER A 313 -19.35 10.51 1.86
C SER A 313 -18.75 10.54 0.45
N GLN A 314 -19.47 9.97 -0.52
CA GLN A 314 -19.05 10.07 -1.93
C GLN A 314 -18.99 11.52 -2.43
N GLU A 315 -19.91 12.38 -1.97
CA GLU A 315 -19.90 13.79 -2.31
C GLU A 315 -18.60 14.47 -1.82
N THR A 316 -18.18 14.18 -0.58
CA THR A 316 -16.93 14.72 -0.03
C THR A 316 -15.72 14.18 -0.79
N LEU A 317 -15.72 12.90 -1.20
CA LEU A 317 -14.67 12.33 -2.04
C LEU A 317 -14.57 13.01 -3.41
N ASP A 318 -15.70 13.23 -4.08
CA ASP A 318 -15.75 13.91 -5.38
C ASP A 318 -15.22 15.36 -5.26
N LYS A 319 -15.60 16.10 -4.19
CA LYS A 319 -15.07 17.45 -3.90
C LYS A 319 -13.56 17.44 -3.65
N LEU A 320 -13.05 16.47 -2.90
CA LEU A 320 -11.62 16.31 -2.64
C LEU A 320 -10.84 16.02 -3.93
N GLY A 321 -11.38 15.16 -4.80
CA GLY A 321 -10.81 14.87 -6.11
C GLY A 321 -10.73 16.11 -7.00
N ALA A 322 -11.80 16.89 -7.08
CA ALA A 322 -11.83 18.14 -7.83
C ALA A 322 -10.83 19.18 -7.29
N LEU A 323 -10.71 19.29 -5.95
CA LEU A 323 -9.75 20.19 -5.31
C LEU A 323 -8.29 19.77 -5.63
N ALA A 324 -8.00 18.48 -5.59
CA ALA A 324 -6.67 17.96 -5.93
C ALA A 324 -6.31 18.24 -7.40
N GLN A 325 -7.25 18.04 -8.33
CA GLN A 325 -7.07 18.35 -9.74
C GLN A 325 -6.84 19.85 -9.98
N ALA A 326 -7.61 20.72 -9.31
CA ALA A 326 -7.44 22.17 -9.42
C ALA A 326 -6.05 22.61 -8.95
N LYS A 327 -5.58 22.12 -7.79
CA LYS A 327 -4.26 22.43 -7.26
C LYS A 327 -3.13 21.86 -8.13
N ALA A 328 -3.29 20.65 -8.67
CA ALA A 328 -2.32 20.07 -9.60
C ALA A 328 -2.24 20.86 -10.91
N GLY A 329 -3.37 21.36 -11.42
CA GLY A 329 -3.44 22.22 -12.60
C GLY A 329 -2.79 23.60 -12.38
N ASP A 330 -2.92 24.18 -11.18
CA ASP A 330 -2.26 25.43 -10.82
C ASP A 330 -0.73 25.32 -10.72
N LEU A 331 -0.22 24.18 -10.26
CA LEU A 331 1.23 23.89 -10.24
C LEU A 331 1.82 23.67 -11.64
N MET A 332 1.00 23.31 -12.63
CA MET A 332 1.42 23.12 -14.03
C MET A 332 1.24 24.37 -14.90
N LYS A 333 0.69 25.48 -14.36
CA LYS A 333 0.72 26.76 -15.05
C LYS A 333 2.16 27.29 -15.06
N PRO A 334 2.74 27.66 -16.22
CA PRO A 334 4.05 28.29 -16.24
C PRO A 334 4.00 29.55 -15.36
N LYS A 335 4.96 29.70 -14.46
CA LYS A 335 5.16 30.96 -13.72
C LYS A 335 5.23 32.06 -14.78
N LYS A 336 4.28 33.01 -14.74
CA LYS A 336 4.42 34.26 -15.50
C LYS A 336 5.72 34.90 -15.01
N ASP A 337 6.67 35.07 -15.91
CA ASP A 337 7.85 35.88 -15.66
C ASP A 337 7.39 37.24 -15.13
N GLU A 338 7.76 37.57 -13.89
CA GLU A 338 7.64 38.93 -13.40
C GLU A 338 8.44 39.83 -14.34
N PRO A 339 7.86 40.92 -14.89
CA PRO A 339 8.61 41.82 -15.72
C PRO A 339 9.72 42.43 -14.88
N ALA A 340 10.96 42.22 -15.31
CA ALA A 340 12.15 42.81 -14.72
C ALA A 340 11.94 44.33 -14.61
N GLU A 341 12.05 44.86 -13.39
CA GLU A 341 12.11 46.30 -13.15
C GLU A 341 13.24 46.90 -14.00
N GLU A 342 12.87 47.70 -15.00
CA GLU A 342 13.79 48.61 -15.66
C GLU A 342 14.31 49.61 -14.61
N LYS A 343 15.51 49.36 -14.12
CA LYS A 343 16.30 50.37 -13.42
C LYS A 343 16.62 51.48 -14.42
N ARG A 344 15.99 52.65 -14.22
CA ARG A 344 16.48 53.93 -14.73
C ARG A 344 17.64 54.44 -13.89
#